data_AF-A0A4V3ZPE1-F1
#
_entry.id   AF-A0A4V3ZPE1-F1
#
_cell.length_a   1.000
_cell.length_b   1.000
_cell.length_c   1.000
_cell.angle_alpha   90.00
_cell.angle_beta   90.00
_cell.angle_gamma   90.00
#
_symmetry.space_group_name_H-M   'P 1'
#
loop_
_entity.id
_entity.type
_entity.pdbx_description
1 polymer ?
#
loop_
_entity_poly.entity_id
_entity_poly.type
_entity_poly.pdbx_seq_one_letter_code
_entity_poly.pdbx_strand_id
1 'polypeptide(L)'
;MIFRIKLFITAVLIVFLAACGSGGYWMTGDPRVGVNVKPYGAHWIKEGMTKESRREDIAACGAKGNESVNFLPHEIQAAKQPDDPNDIKAMGRLTHEWAECMRDKGYVYLEYCDDRCRYP
;
A
#
# COMPACT_ATOMS: atom_id res chain seq x y z
N MET A 1 14.56 -15.96 54.87
CA MET A 1 13.33 -15.64 54.11
C MET A 1 13.57 -14.59 53.01
N ILE A 2 14.25 -13.47 53.32
CA ILE A 2 14.54 -12.36 52.37
C ILE A 2 15.37 -12.79 51.14
N PHE A 3 16.33 -13.71 51.28
CA PHE A 3 17.19 -14.16 50.18
C PHE A 3 16.42 -14.94 49.09
N ARG A 4 15.42 -15.72 49.50
CA ARG A 4 14.53 -16.48 48.59
C ARG A 4 13.59 -15.56 47.81
N ILE A 5 13.12 -14.49 48.46
CA ILE A 5 12.27 -13.46 47.84
C ILE A 5 13.07 -12.69 46.79
N LYS A 6 14.31 -12.30 47.08
CA LYS A 6 15.19 -11.63 46.11
C LYS A 6 15.48 -12.51 44.91
N LEU A 7 15.79 -13.80 45.12
CA LEU A 7 16.05 -14.75 44.02
C LEU A 7 14.84 -14.91 43.09
N PHE A 8 13.63 -14.93 43.68
CA PHE A 8 12.37 -15.05 42.94
C PHE A 8 12.07 -13.79 42.11
N ILE A 9 12.27 -12.60 42.69
CA ILE A 9 12.06 -11.33 42.00
C ILE A 9 13.05 -11.18 40.82
N THR A 10 14.32 -11.54 41.02
CA THR A 10 15.33 -11.49 39.94
C THR A 10 15.00 -12.47 38.81
N ALA A 11 14.53 -13.69 39.13
CA ALA A 11 14.14 -14.67 38.12
C ALA A 11 12.93 -14.20 37.29
N VAL A 12 11.93 -13.58 37.93
CA VAL A 12 10.77 -13.01 37.23
C VAL A 12 11.19 -11.86 36.30
N LEU A 13 12.09 -10.98 36.75
CA LEU A 13 12.59 -9.87 35.92
C LEU A 13 13.34 -10.35 34.66
N ILE A 14 14.12 -11.43 34.76
CA ILE A 14 14.85 -12.00 33.62
C ILE A 14 13.88 -12.58 32.57
N VAL A 15 12.80 -13.24 33.01
CA VAL A 15 11.76 -13.78 32.12
C VAL A 15 11.02 -12.67 31.36
N PHE A 16 10.72 -11.55 32.02
CA PHE A 16 10.08 -10.39 31.36
C PHE A 16 11.00 -9.70 30.34
N LEU A 17 12.31 -9.67 30.58
CA LEU A 17 13.27 -9.06 29.65
C LEU A 17 13.57 -9.98 28.43
N ALA A 18 13.51 -11.30 28.59
CA ALA A 18 13.68 -12.26 27.50
C ALA A 18 12.45 -12.37 26.57
N ALA A 19 11.30 -11.81 26.96
CA ALA A 19 10.09 -11.79 26.15
C ALA A 19 10.12 -10.74 25.01
N CYS A 20 11.17 -9.92 24.89
CA CYS A 20 11.39 -8.99 23.77
C CYS A 20 11.96 -9.69 22.50
N GLY A 21 11.68 -10.99 22.33
CA GLY A 21 12.17 -11.83 21.23
C GLY A 21 11.23 -11.93 20.03
N SER A 22 10.09 -11.22 19.99
CA SER A 22 9.13 -11.28 18.88
C SER A 22 9.34 -10.14 17.87
N GLY A 23 10.55 -10.04 17.30
CA GLY A 23 10.86 -9.08 16.23
C GLY A 23 11.43 -9.73 14.95
N GLY A 24 11.71 -11.03 14.95
CA GLY A 24 12.53 -11.65 13.90
C GLY A 24 11.81 -12.31 12.73
N TYR A 25 10.52 -12.66 12.87
CA TYR A 25 9.84 -13.49 11.86
C TYR A 25 9.34 -12.70 10.64
N TRP A 26 9.20 -11.38 10.73
CA TRP A 26 8.77 -10.53 9.62
C TRP A 26 9.92 -10.12 8.68
N MET A 27 11.17 -10.36 9.10
CA MET A 27 12.38 -10.04 8.31
C MET A 27 12.96 -11.28 7.62
N THR A 28 12.33 -12.45 7.77
CA THR A 28 12.61 -13.64 6.96
C THR A 28 11.88 -13.47 5.64
N GLY A 29 12.35 -12.53 4.82
CA GLY A 29 11.72 -12.19 3.55
C GLY A 29 11.62 -13.42 2.65
N ASP A 30 10.47 -14.08 2.64
CA ASP A 30 10.11 -14.94 1.54
C ASP A 30 9.88 -14.02 0.33
N PRO A 31 10.74 -14.07 -0.71
CA PRO A 31 10.61 -13.21 -1.88
C PRO A 31 9.30 -13.48 -2.65
N ARG A 32 8.52 -14.50 -2.26
CA ARG A 32 7.21 -14.85 -2.83
C ARG A 32 6.05 -14.05 -2.25
N VAL A 33 6.20 -13.42 -1.07
CA VAL A 33 5.11 -12.67 -0.41
C VAL A 33 4.63 -11.47 -1.24
N GLY A 34 5.45 -10.98 -2.18
CA GLY A 34 5.05 -9.94 -3.15
C GLY A 34 4.59 -10.45 -4.52
N VAL A 35 4.70 -11.74 -4.84
CA VAL A 35 4.51 -12.25 -6.22
C VAL A 35 3.05 -12.16 -6.70
N ASN A 36 2.10 -12.10 -5.76
CA ASN A 36 0.68 -11.93 -6.06
C ASN A 36 0.11 -10.55 -5.68
N VAL A 37 0.89 -9.63 -5.11
CA VAL A 37 0.41 -8.27 -4.84
C VAL A 37 0.52 -7.46 -6.13
N LYS A 38 -0.63 -7.14 -6.72
CA LYS A 38 -0.69 -6.29 -7.91
C LYS A 38 -0.67 -4.81 -7.52
N PRO A 39 0.00 -3.95 -8.29
CA PRO A 39 -0.07 -2.51 -8.03
C PRO A 39 -1.49 -2.02 -8.31
N TYR A 40 -1.93 -1.00 -7.57
CA TYR A 40 -3.31 -0.51 -7.61
C TYR A 40 -3.85 -0.21 -9.01
N GLY A 41 -3.03 0.33 -9.92
CA GLY A 41 -3.43 0.61 -11.30
C GLY A 41 -3.71 -0.65 -12.13
N ALA A 42 -3.11 -1.81 -11.78
CA ALA A 42 -3.37 -3.07 -12.48
C ALA A 42 -4.76 -3.66 -12.19
N HIS A 43 -5.43 -3.19 -11.15
CA HIS A 43 -6.81 -3.58 -10.83
C HIS A 43 -7.86 -2.90 -11.74
N TRP A 44 -7.44 -1.94 -12.55
CA TRP A 44 -8.31 -1.23 -13.48
C TRP A 44 -8.28 -1.95 -14.84
N ILE A 45 -9.43 -2.51 -15.21
CA ILE A 45 -9.58 -3.38 -16.39
C ILE A 45 -10.56 -2.77 -17.39
N LYS A 46 -10.22 -2.83 -18.66
CA LYS A 46 -11.06 -2.45 -19.80
C LYS A 46 -10.97 -3.54 -20.87
N GLU A 47 -12.07 -3.82 -21.57
CA GLU A 47 -12.09 -4.82 -22.63
C GLU A 47 -11.11 -4.46 -23.75
N GLY A 48 -10.30 -5.44 -24.19
CA GLY A 48 -9.33 -5.26 -25.26
C GLY A 48 -8.15 -4.34 -24.91
N MET A 49 -8.00 -3.90 -23.66
CA MET A 49 -6.84 -3.09 -23.26
C MET A 49 -5.56 -3.90 -23.36
N THR A 50 -4.44 -3.27 -23.70
CA THR A 50 -3.10 -3.81 -23.41
C THR A 50 -2.53 -3.15 -22.17
N LYS A 51 -1.50 -3.76 -21.60
CA LYS A 51 -0.73 -3.23 -20.47
C LYS A 51 -0.15 -1.85 -20.78
N GLU A 52 0.32 -1.66 -22.01
CA GLU A 52 0.85 -0.38 -22.51
C GLU A 52 -0.27 0.66 -22.58
N SER A 53 -1.42 0.33 -23.19
CA SER A 53 -2.56 1.26 -23.27
C SER A 53 -3.08 1.65 -21.88
N ARG A 54 -3.08 0.70 -20.93
CA ARG A 54 -3.42 0.97 -19.54
C ARG A 54 -2.42 1.92 -18.91
N ARG A 55 -1.11 1.70 -19.06
CA ARG A 55 -0.08 2.61 -18.53
C ARG A 55 -0.22 4.03 -19.08
N GLU A 56 -0.48 4.14 -20.37
CA GLU A 56 -0.73 5.43 -21.03
C GLU A 56 -1.99 6.11 -20.48
N ASP A 57 -3.08 5.38 -20.31
CA ASP A 57 -4.32 5.91 -19.72
C ASP A 57 -4.15 6.32 -18.26
N ILE A 58 -3.45 5.53 -17.46
CA ILE A 58 -3.10 5.84 -16.06
C ILE A 58 -2.31 7.16 -16.01
N ALA A 59 -1.31 7.32 -16.88
CA ALA A 59 -0.51 8.52 -16.97
C ALA A 59 -1.30 9.72 -17.48
N ALA A 60 -2.20 9.51 -18.46
CA ALA A 60 -3.10 10.54 -18.99
C ALA A 60 -4.08 11.04 -17.93
N CYS A 61 -4.49 10.18 -16.98
CA CYS A 61 -5.28 10.58 -15.80
C CYS A 61 -4.43 11.25 -14.69
N GLY A 62 -3.15 11.51 -14.94
CA GLY A 62 -2.28 12.33 -14.07
C GLY A 62 -1.43 11.53 -13.08
N ALA A 63 -1.63 10.22 -12.95
CA ALA A 63 -0.80 9.40 -12.07
C ALA A 63 0.61 9.22 -12.64
N LYS A 64 1.59 9.11 -11.74
CA LYS A 64 2.99 8.86 -12.06
C LYS A 64 3.36 7.45 -11.65
N GLY A 65 4.00 6.72 -12.56
CA GLY A 65 4.55 5.40 -12.29
C GLY A 65 4.07 4.33 -13.25
N ASN A 66 4.70 3.17 -13.14
CA ASN A 66 4.47 2.04 -14.03
C ASN A 66 3.35 1.15 -13.48
N GLU A 67 2.10 1.57 -13.65
CA GLU A 67 0.86 0.94 -13.07
C GLU A 67 0.67 1.17 -11.57
N SER A 68 1.56 1.94 -10.93
CA SER A 68 1.33 2.51 -9.61
C SER A 68 0.65 3.87 -9.74
N VAL A 69 -0.26 4.17 -8.81
CA VAL A 69 -1.00 5.44 -8.80
C VAL A 69 -0.35 6.34 -7.76
N ASN A 70 0.67 7.09 -8.20
CA ASN A 70 1.36 8.05 -7.34
C ASN A 70 1.21 9.47 -7.88
N PHE A 71 1.42 10.45 -7.00
CA PHE A 71 1.39 11.86 -7.32
C PHE A 71 2.66 12.53 -6.79
N LEU A 72 3.10 13.59 -7.45
CA LEU A 72 4.27 14.37 -7.04
C LEU A 72 3.95 15.15 -5.77
N PRO A 73 4.96 15.45 -4.92
CA PRO A 73 4.73 16.18 -3.67
C PRO A 73 4.00 17.52 -3.87
N HIS A 74 4.31 18.26 -4.94
CA HIS A 74 3.63 19.54 -5.22
C HIS A 74 2.17 19.37 -5.63
N GLU A 75 1.81 18.27 -6.31
CA GLU A 75 0.41 17.96 -6.66
C GLU A 75 -0.38 17.66 -5.38
N ILE A 76 0.21 16.90 -4.45
CA ILE A 76 -0.39 16.59 -3.15
C ILE A 76 -0.57 17.86 -2.31
N GLN A 77 0.45 18.73 -2.25
CA GLN A 77 0.32 19.99 -1.52
C GLN A 77 -0.71 20.93 -2.16
N ALA A 78 -0.83 20.96 -3.48
CA ALA A 78 -1.84 21.76 -4.17
C ALA A 78 -3.27 21.25 -3.90
N ALA A 79 -3.45 19.94 -3.76
CA ALA A 79 -4.73 19.34 -3.42
C ALA A 79 -5.07 19.45 -1.93
N LYS A 80 -4.13 19.87 -1.07
CA LYS A 80 -4.30 19.93 0.39
C LYS A 80 -5.24 21.05 0.82
N GLN A 81 -6.11 20.73 1.76
CA GLN A 81 -7.07 21.66 2.36
C GLN A 81 -6.60 22.10 3.76
N PRO A 82 -7.00 23.29 4.26
CA PRO A 82 -6.56 23.80 5.55
C PRO A 82 -6.88 22.90 6.76
N ASP A 83 -7.94 22.09 6.66
CA ASP A 83 -8.41 21.16 7.69
C ASP A 83 -7.82 19.74 7.56
N ASP A 84 -6.93 19.51 6.59
CA ASP A 84 -6.28 18.22 6.45
C ASP A 84 -5.26 17.99 7.57
N PRO A 85 -5.40 16.91 8.37
CA PRO A 85 -4.44 16.63 9.45
C PRO A 85 -3.08 16.17 8.91
N ASN A 86 -3.04 15.67 7.67
CA ASN A 86 -1.86 15.19 6.96
C ASN A 86 -2.18 15.04 5.46
N ASP A 87 -1.20 14.63 4.68
CA ASP A 87 -1.30 14.54 3.22
C ASP A 87 -2.20 13.40 2.72
N ILE A 88 -2.65 12.47 3.59
CA ILE A 88 -3.46 11.30 3.20
C ILE A 88 -4.80 11.75 2.62
N LYS A 89 -5.44 12.76 3.20
CA LYS A 89 -6.71 13.30 2.66
C LYS A 89 -6.53 13.90 1.27
N ALA A 90 -5.45 14.65 1.06
CA ALA A 90 -5.11 15.23 -0.23
C ALA A 90 -4.81 14.17 -1.29
N MET A 91 -4.03 13.15 -0.92
CA MET A 91 -3.80 11.98 -1.78
C MET A 91 -5.12 11.26 -2.10
N GLY A 92 -6.01 11.08 -1.12
CA GLY A 92 -7.31 10.45 -1.32
C GLY A 92 -8.17 11.18 -2.35
N ARG A 93 -8.17 12.52 -2.35
CA ARG A 93 -8.86 13.33 -3.37
C ARG A 93 -8.25 13.14 -4.75
N LEU A 94 -6.93 13.21 -4.87
CA LEU A 94 -6.24 12.96 -6.15
C LEU A 94 -6.49 11.55 -6.69
N THR A 95 -6.45 10.53 -5.82
CA THR A 95 -6.77 9.14 -6.21
C THR A 95 -8.24 9.01 -6.63
N HIS A 96 -9.15 9.74 -5.99
CA HIS A 96 -10.56 9.74 -6.36
C HIS A 96 -10.79 10.35 -7.75
N GLU A 97 -10.24 11.54 -8.01
CA GLU A 97 -10.30 12.21 -9.32
C GLU A 97 -9.65 11.35 -10.41
N TRP A 98 -8.50 10.76 -10.13
CA TRP A 98 -7.85 9.81 -11.05
C TRP A 98 -8.74 8.61 -11.35
N ALA A 99 -9.41 8.06 -10.33
CA ALA A 99 -10.31 6.93 -10.47
C ALA A 99 -11.55 7.29 -11.30
N GLU A 100 -12.07 8.52 -11.19
CA GLU A 100 -13.13 9.04 -12.07
C GLU A 100 -12.68 9.11 -13.52
N CYS A 101 -11.50 9.68 -13.78
CA CYS A 101 -10.93 9.71 -15.13
C CYS A 101 -10.78 8.31 -15.75
N MET A 102 -10.34 7.31 -14.97
CA MET A 102 -10.26 5.94 -15.44
C MET A 102 -11.63 5.34 -15.78
N ARG A 103 -12.67 5.62 -14.97
CA ARG A 103 -14.05 5.20 -15.27
C ARG A 103 -14.58 5.84 -16.55
N ASP A 104 -14.30 7.12 -16.77
CA ASP A 104 -14.71 7.84 -17.99
C ASP A 104 -14.05 7.27 -19.25
N LYS A 105 -12.84 6.73 -19.11
CA LYS A 105 -12.14 5.97 -20.17
C LYS A 105 -12.69 4.55 -20.37
N GLY A 106 -13.64 4.11 -19.56
CA GLY A 106 -14.29 2.81 -19.65
C GLY A 106 -13.60 1.69 -18.85
N TYR A 107 -12.75 2.03 -17.88
CA TYR A 107 -12.16 1.04 -16.99
C TYR A 107 -13.07 0.73 -15.79
N VAL A 108 -13.03 -0.52 -15.35
CA VAL A 108 -13.71 -1.01 -14.16
C VAL A 108 -12.66 -1.49 -13.16
N TYR A 109 -12.83 -1.11 -11.89
CA TYR A 109 -11.97 -1.56 -10.81
C TYR A 109 -12.36 -2.97 -10.34
N LEU A 110 -11.38 -3.83 -10.17
CA LEU A 110 -11.53 -5.15 -9.55
C LEU A 110 -10.91 -5.14 -8.14
N GLU A 111 -11.72 -5.43 -7.13
CA GLU A 111 -11.23 -5.58 -5.75
C GLU A 111 -10.22 -6.73 -5.65
N TYR A 112 -10.55 -7.87 -6.27
CA TYR A 112 -9.69 -9.03 -6.37
C TYR A 112 -9.17 -9.19 -7.79
N CYS A 113 -7.85 -9.23 -7.91
CA CYS A 113 -7.22 -9.40 -9.20
C CYS A 113 -7.34 -10.85 -9.70
N ASP A 114 -7.85 -10.99 -10.92
CA ASP A 114 -7.81 -12.23 -11.69
C ASP A 114 -6.73 -12.13 -12.80
N ASP A 115 -6.75 -13.05 -13.76
CA ASP A 115 -5.79 -13.08 -14.87
C ASP A 115 -5.77 -11.78 -15.69
N ARG A 116 -6.86 -11.01 -15.68
CA ARG A 116 -6.94 -9.70 -16.37
C ARG A 116 -6.05 -8.64 -15.73
N CYS A 117 -5.66 -8.81 -14.46
CA CYS A 117 -4.66 -7.94 -13.84
C CYS A 117 -3.23 -8.31 -14.25
N ARG A 118 -2.98 -9.57 -14.65
CA ARG A 118 -1.67 -9.99 -15.18
C ARG A 118 -1.48 -9.52 -16.62
N TYR A 119 -2.55 -9.54 -17.43
CA TYR A 119 -2.60 -9.35 -18.89
C TYR A 119 -3.96 -8.77 -19.31
N PRO A 120 -4.10 -7.98 -20.38
CA PRO A 120 -3.52 -8.26 -21.71
C PRO A 120 -2.25 -7.49 -22.03
#